data_AF-A0A933QH87-F1
#
_entry.id   AF-A0A933QH87-F1
#
_cell.length_a   1.000
_cell.length_b   1.000
_cell.length_c   1.000
_cell.angle_alpha   90.00
_cell.angle_beta   90.00
_cell.angle_gamma   90.00
#
_symmetry.space_group_name_H-M   'P 1'
#
loop_
_entity.id
_entity.type
_entity.pdbx_description
1 polymer ?
#
loop_
_entity_poly.entity_id
_entity_poly.type
_entity_poly.pdbx_seq_one_letter_code
_entity_poly.pdbx_strand_id
1 'polypeptide(L)'
;KVVAIPTAFGHWEYGRLATLKLKEKAAGEFGAQDDADLNNVWWDDKGVHPNNIIPAVADPIGGSQGRYDTVVKVTQAGPTDKYGDTQGDWEKHYAAYKETLRYAYTGDLHRKMHPEMASWAGPASVKHKTGGGH
;
A
#
# COMPACT_ATOMS: atom_id res chain seq x y z
N LYS A 1 -4.82 -21.54 4.64
CA LYS A 1 -4.62 -21.17 3.22
C LYS A 1 -4.22 -19.71 3.19
N VAL A 2 -3.30 -19.31 2.33
CA VAL A 2 -2.83 -17.92 2.21
C VAL A 2 -2.88 -17.54 0.73
N VAL A 3 -3.18 -16.27 0.46
CA VAL A 3 -3.09 -15.67 -0.88
C VAL A 3 -1.94 -14.68 -0.84
N ALA A 4 -1.01 -14.79 -1.78
CA ALA A 4 0.10 -13.86 -1.93
C ALA A 4 -0.04 -13.14 -3.27
N ILE A 5 0.04 -11.81 -3.25
CA ILE A 5 -0.06 -10.96 -4.43
C ILE A 5 1.14 -10.01 -4.45
N PRO A 6 1.92 -9.93 -5.54
CA PRO A 6 3.02 -8.98 -5.65
C PRO A 6 2.50 -7.54 -5.82
N THR A 7 3.15 -6.58 -5.16
CA THR A 7 2.77 -5.16 -5.21
C THR A 7 3.50 -4.37 -6.29
N ALA A 8 4.44 -4.99 -7.03
CA ALA A 8 5.31 -4.33 -8.00
C ALA A 8 4.75 -4.33 -9.44
N PHE A 9 3.46 -4.59 -9.60
CA PHE A 9 2.80 -4.71 -10.90
C PHE A 9 1.57 -3.80 -10.98
N GLY A 10 1.05 -3.62 -12.19
CA GLY A 10 -0.13 -2.80 -12.45
C GLY A 10 0.12 -1.30 -12.46
N HIS A 11 1.38 -0.89 -12.67
CA HIS A 11 1.73 0.52 -12.81
C HIS A 11 0.90 1.20 -13.89
N TRP A 12 0.38 2.38 -13.57
CA TRP A 12 -0.26 3.26 -14.54
C TRP A 12 0.71 4.30 -15.11
N GLU A 13 1.84 4.53 -14.43
CA GLU A 13 2.93 5.43 -14.86
C GLU A 13 4.31 4.81 -14.49
N TYR A 14 5.32 5.59 -14.13
CA TYR A 14 6.71 5.19 -13.82
C TYR A 14 7.62 4.95 -15.03
N GLY A 15 7.08 4.52 -16.18
CA GLY A 15 7.85 4.43 -17.41
C GLY A 15 7.25 3.48 -18.44
N ARG A 16 7.85 3.46 -19.63
CA ARG A 16 7.36 2.64 -20.75
C ARG A 16 7.46 1.13 -20.50
N LEU A 17 8.45 0.67 -19.73
CA LEU A 17 8.56 -0.74 -19.36
C LEU A 17 7.53 -1.13 -18.29
N ALA A 18 7.43 -0.36 -17.21
CA ALA A 18 6.49 -0.62 -16.11
C ALA A 18 5.02 -0.57 -16.56
N THR A 19 4.71 0.23 -17.59
CA THR A 19 3.37 0.33 -18.19
C THR A 19 3.17 -0.55 -19.42
N LEU A 20 4.20 -1.27 -19.88
CA LEU A 20 4.25 -2.01 -21.16
C LEU A 20 3.92 -1.19 -22.41
N LYS A 21 4.16 0.12 -22.36
CA LYS A 21 3.96 1.07 -23.45
C LYS A 21 5.23 1.32 -24.26
N LEU A 22 6.04 0.29 -24.49
CA LEU A 22 7.37 0.39 -25.14
C LEU A 22 7.32 1.06 -26.51
N LYS A 23 6.26 0.80 -27.30
CA LYS A 23 6.05 1.35 -28.65
C LYS A 23 5.32 2.69 -28.67
N GLU A 24 4.58 3.01 -27.60
CA GLU A 24 3.71 4.18 -27.52
C GLU A 24 4.40 5.37 -26.84
N LYS A 25 5.27 5.10 -25.86
CA LYS A 25 6.00 6.12 -25.11
C LYS A 25 7.46 6.14 -25.55
N ALA A 26 7.90 7.32 -26.00
CA ALA A 26 9.29 7.57 -26.33
C ALA A 26 10.21 7.34 -25.13
N ALA A 27 11.50 7.21 -25.42
CA ALA A 27 12.51 7.12 -24.39
C ALA A 27 12.53 8.38 -23.50
N GLY A 28 12.60 8.20 -22.20
CA GLY A 28 12.56 9.26 -21.18
C GLY A 28 13.80 9.29 -20.30
N GLU A 29 14.05 10.43 -19.67
CA GLU A 29 15.25 10.71 -18.88
C GLU A 29 15.42 9.80 -17.66
N PHE A 30 14.32 9.34 -17.06
CA PHE A 30 14.31 8.43 -15.91
C PHE A 30 13.64 7.09 -16.27
N GLY A 31 14.43 6.01 -16.38
CA GLY A 31 13.91 4.64 -16.53
C GLY A 31 13.33 4.30 -17.90
N ALA A 32 13.66 5.07 -18.93
CA ALA A 32 13.11 4.89 -20.26
C ALA A 32 14.12 5.09 -21.39
N GLN A 33 15.44 5.03 -21.16
CA GLN A 33 16.42 5.05 -22.25
C GLN A 33 16.23 3.86 -23.21
N ASP A 34 16.67 4.01 -24.46
CA ASP A 34 16.73 2.92 -25.44
C ASP A 34 17.80 1.91 -25.02
N ASP A 35 17.38 1.00 -24.15
CA ASP A 35 18.18 -0.13 -23.67
C ASP A 35 17.87 -1.37 -24.51
N ALA A 36 18.93 -2.07 -24.92
CA ALA A 36 18.81 -3.31 -25.70
C ALA A 36 18.02 -4.39 -24.94
N ASP A 37 18.03 -4.36 -23.60
CA ASP A 37 17.29 -5.29 -22.74
C ASP A 37 15.77 -5.15 -22.88
N LEU A 38 15.27 -4.03 -23.39
CA LEU A 38 13.83 -3.87 -23.68
C LEU A 38 13.36 -4.82 -24.80
N ASN A 39 14.27 -5.37 -25.61
CA ASN A 39 13.95 -6.40 -26.60
C ASN A 39 13.74 -7.79 -25.97
N ASN A 40 14.13 -7.97 -24.70
CA ASN A 40 13.94 -9.22 -23.97
C ASN A 40 12.54 -9.32 -23.31
N VAL A 41 11.71 -8.30 -23.45
CA VAL A 41 10.34 -8.27 -22.92
C VAL A 41 9.45 -9.16 -23.79
N TRP A 42 9.11 -10.33 -23.25
CA TRP A 42 8.27 -11.33 -23.93
C TRP A 42 6.82 -11.38 -23.40
N TRP A 43 6.51 -10.61 -22.36
CA TRP A 43 5.18 -10.52 -21.76
C TRP A 43 4.41 -9.29 -22.25
N ASP A 44 3.09 -9.40 -22.30
CA ASP A 44 2.16 -8.38 -22.78
C ASP A 44 1.22 -7.85 -21.68
N ASP A 45 1.33 -8.40 -20.47
CA ASP A 45 0.53 -8.00 -19.31
C ASP A 45 1.39 -7.38 -18.20
N LYS A 46 1.03 -6.16 -17.80
CA LYS A 46 1.69 -5.40 -16.73
C LYS A 46 1.18 -5.77 -15.34
N GLY A 47 0.13 -6.59 -15.25
CA GLY A 47 -0.55 -6.97 -14.03
C GLY A 47 -1.53 -5.91 -13.50
N VAL A 48 -2.01 -6.16 -12.28
CA VAL A 48 -3.00 -5.32 -11.58
C VAL A 48 -2.45 -4.97 -10.20
N HIS A 49 -2.55 -3.69 -9.82
CA HIS A 49 -1.97 -3.20 -8.58
C HIS A 49 -2.94 -3.43 -7.40
N PRO A 50 -2.54 -4.11 -6.31
CA PRO A 50 -3.47 -4.60 -5.30
C PRO A 50 -3.90 -3.56 -4.26
N ASN A 51 -3.23 -2.40 -4.16
CA ASN A 51 -3.47 -1.48 -3.03
C ASN A 51 -4.92 -1.01 -2.89
N ASN A 52 -5.69 -0.91 -3.97
CA ASN A 52 -7.06 -0.42 -3.89
C ASN A 52 -8.04 -1.41 -3.27
N ILE A 53 -7.67 -2.69 -3.14
CA ILE A 53 -8.47 -3.71 -2.44
C ILE A 53 -7.96 -3.97 -1.01
N ILE A 54 -6.84 -3.35 -0.60
CA ILE A 54 -6.25 -3.51 0.73
C ILE A 54 -6.74 -2.37 1.63
N PRO A 55 -7.53 -2.65 2.68
CA PRO A 55 -8.03 -1.64 3.61
C PRO A 55 -6.92 -0.76 4.19
N ALA A 56 -7.20 0.53 4.38
CA ALA A 56 -6.29 1.40 5.11
C ALA A 56 -6.48 1.12 6.61
N VAL A 57 -5.53 0.42 7.22
CA VAL A 57 -5.54 0.07 8.65
C VAL A 57 -4.29 0.64 9.32
N ALA A 58 -4.44 1.14 10.54
CA ALA A 58 -3.33 1.62 11.35
C ALA A 58 -2.85 0.54 12.32
N ASP A 59 -1.53 0.34 12.40
CA ASP A 59 -0.88 -0.51 13.38
C ASP A 59 -1.12 0.05 14.80
N PRO A 60 -1.63 -0.76 15.75
CA PRO A 60 -1.97 -0.31 17.10
C PRO A 60 -0.76 0.20 17.92
N ILE A 61 0.47 -0.15 17.55
CA ILE A 61 1.65 0.29 18.31
C ILE A 61 2.29 1.51 17.66
N GLY A 62 2.60 1.45 16.36
CA GLY A 62 3.36 2.50 15.67
C GLY A 62 2.50 3.45 14.83
N GLY A 63 1.21 3.18 14.64
CA GLY A 63 0.33 3.96 13.78
C GLY A 63 0.68 3.91 12.29
N SER A 64 1.62 3.04 11.90
CA SER A 64 1.99 2.81 10.50
C SER A 64 0.88 2.05 9.76
N GLN A 65 0.93 2.01 8.43
CA GLN A 65 -0.02 1.20 7.66
C GLN A 65 0.16 -0.29 8.01
N GLY A 66 -0.89 -0.93 8.55
CA GLY A 66 -0.93 -2.38 8.71
C GLY A 66 -0.93 -3.07 7.35
N ARG A 67 -0.10 -4.11 7.23
CA ARG A 67 0.03 -4.93 6.02
C ARG A 67 0.05 -6.41 6.40
N TYR A 68 -0.29 -7.25 5.42
CA TYR A 68 -0.18 -8.72 5.47
C TYR A 68 -1.17 -9.46 6.39
N ASP A 69 -2.21 -8.79 6.87
CA ASP A 69 -3.22 -9.30 7.80
C ASP A 69 -4.66 -9.24 7.24
N THR A 70 -4.83 -8.80 6.00
CA THR A 70 -6.15 -8.68 5.36
C THR A 70 -6.74 -10.06 5.06
N VAL A 71 -7.88 -10.36 5.70
CA VAL A 71 -8.66 -11.58 5.41
C VAL A 71 -9.43 -11.39 4.11
N VAL A 72 -9.29 -12.33 3.19
CA VAL A 72 -9.91 -12.29 1.87
C VAL A 72 -10.77 -13.52 1.60
N LYS A 73 -11.75 -13.36 0.70
CA LYS A 73 -12.49 -14.46 0.07
C LYS A 73 -12.05 -14.57 -1.38
N VAL A 74 -11.76 -15.80 -1.82
CA VAL A 74 -11.38 -16.09 -3.21
C VAL A 74 -12.50 -16.87 -3.88
N THR A 75 -12.88 -16.46 -5.08
CA THR A 75 -13.87 -17.14 -5.93
C THR A 75 -13.36 -17.22 -7.36
N GLN A 76 -13.90 -18.15 -8.14
CA GLN A 76 -13.68 -18.15 -9.59
C GLN A 76 -14.32 -16.89 -10.20
N ALA A 77 -13.71 -16.33 -11.25
CA ALA A 77 -14.26 -15.20 -11.98
C ALA A 77 -15.62 -15.55 -12.59
N GLY A 78 -16.57 -14.62 -12.48
CA GLY A 78 -17.89 -14.71 -13.08
C GLY A 78 -17.90 -14.34 -14.57
N PRO A 79 -19.02 -14.54 -15.27
CA PRO A 79 -19.14 -14.28 -16.71
C PRO A 79 -19.08 -12.78 -17.07
N THR A 80 -19.24 -11.88 -16.09
CA THR A 80 -19.20 -10.43 -16.29
C THR A 80 -17.91 -9.77 -15.78
N ASP A 81 -17.06 -10.53 -15.09
CA ASP A 81 -15.82 -10.00 -14.54
C ASP A 81 -14.79 -9.84 -15.66
N LYS A 82 -14.12 -8.69 -15.71
CA LYS A 82 -13.04 -8.46 -16.68
C LYS A 82 -11.71 -8.39 -15.96
N TYR A 83 -10.67 -8.90 -16.63
CA TYR A 83 -9.32 -8.77 -16.13
C TYR A 83 -8.94 -7.29 -15.97
N GLY A 84 -8.31 -6.95 -14.84
CA GLY A 84 -7.97 -5.57 -14.50
C GLY A 84 -9.08 -4.78 -13.79
N ASP A 85 -10.31 -5.31 -13.71
CA ASP A 85 -11.36 -4.66 -12.94
C ASP A 85 -11.02 -4.72 -11.45
N THR A 86 -10.93 -3.55 -10.84
CA THR A 86 -10.68 -3.39 -9.42
C THR A 86 -11.64 -2.38 -8.83
N GLN A 87 -12.19 -2.71 -7.68
CA GLN A 87 -13.13 -1.86 -6.96
C GLN A 87 -12.60 -1.61 -5.55
N GLY A 88 -12.41 -0.34 -5.22
CA GLY A 88 -12.12 0.13 -3.88
C GLY A 88 -13.22 1.10 -3.43
N ASP A 89 -13.40 1.23 -2.13
CA ASP A 89 -14.47 2.05 -1.54
C ASP A 89 -13.88 3.00 -0.51
N TRP A 90 -13.66 4.25 -0.92
CA TRP A 90 -13.00 5.26 -0.09
C TRP A 90 -13.60 5.37 1.31
N GLU A 91 -14.94 5.38 1.43
CA GLU A 91 -15.60 5.52 2.72
C GLU A 91 -15.34 4.31 3.62
N LYS A 92 -15.31 3.10 3.05
CA LYS A 92 -14.93 1.90 3.80
C LYS A 92 -13.47 1.92 4.22
N HIS A 93 -12.55 2.31 3.34
CA HIS A 93 -11.13 2.46 3.71
C HIS A 93 -10.96 3.48 4.83
N TYR A 94 -11.66 4.63 4.72
CA TYR A 94 -11.56 5.70 5.70
C TYR A 94 -12.22 5.33 7.03
N ALA A 95 -13.32 4.57 7.02
CA ALA A 95 -13.94 4.02 8.22
C ALA A 95 -13.02 3.02 8.92
N ALA A 96 -12.41 2.08 8.18
CA ALA A 96 -11.44 1.13 8.73
C ALA A 96 -10.23 1.84 9.34
N TYR A 97 -9.71 2.86 8.66
CA TYR A 97 -8.60 3.67 9.16
C TYR A 97 -8.98 4.37 10.46
N LYS A 98 -10.13 5.05 10.50
CA LYS A 98 -10.59 5.76 11.71
C LYS A 98 -10.78 4.82 12.89
N GLU A 99 -11.34 3.64 12.67
CA GLU A 99 -11.51 2.65 13.75
C GLU A 99 -10.17 2.12 14.23
N THR A 100 -9.28 1.69 13.32
CA THR A 100 -7.97 1.13 13.69
C THR A 100 -7.04 2.16 14.34
N LEU A 101 -7.13 3.44 13.95
CA LEU A 101 -6.38 4.53 14.57
C LEU A 101 -6.71 4.70 16.06
N ARG A 102 -7.88 4.27 16.52
CA ARG A 102 -8.24 4.29 17.95
C ARG A 102 -7.40 3.33 18.79
N TYR A 103 -6.89 2.27 18.17
CA TYR A 103 -6.00 1.30 18.80
C TYR A 103 -4.53 1.69 18.70
N ALA A 104 -4.17 2.62 17.80
CA ALA A 104 -2.83 3.19 17.69
C ALA A 104 -2.42 3.92 18.98
N TYR A 105 -1.12 4.08 19.22
CA TYR A 105 -0.58 4.73 20.43
C TYR A 105 -1.14 6.14 20.74
N THR A 106 -1.70 6.84 19.76
CA THR A 106 -2.38 8.14 19.93
C THR A 106 -3.89 8.02 20.22
N GLY A 107 -4.48 6.85 19.99
CA GLY A 107 -5.92 6.60 20.01
C GLY A 107 -6.51 6.45 21.41
N ASP A 108 -7.84 6.57 21.49
CA ASP A 108 -8.59 6.52 22.75
C ASP A 108 -8.67 5.10 23.35
N LEU A 109 -8.69 4.07 22.51
CA LEU A 109 -8.74 2.68 22.96
C LEU A 109 -7.37 2.19 23.42
N HIS A 110 -6.28 2.63 22.79
CA HIS A 110 -4.93 2.27 23.21
C HIS A 110 -4.69 2.59 24.70
N ARG A 111 -4.99 3.83 25.13
CA ARG A 111 -4.83 4.23 26.54
C ARG A 111 -5.72 3.44 27.50
N LYS A 112 -6.90 3.01 27.06
CA LYS A 112 -7.82 2.20 27.88
C LYS A 112 -7.31 0.77 28.05
N MET A 113 -6.72 0.19 27.00
CA MET A 113 -6.19 -1.17 27.01
C MET A 113 -4.80 -1.27 27.65
N HIS A 114 -4.04 -0.18 27.64
CA HIS A 114 -2.66 -0.11 28.16
C HIS A 114 -2.55 0.87 29.34
N PRO A 115 -3.14 0.55 30.52
CA PRO A 115 -3.03 1.40 31.70
C PRO A 115 -1.59 1.60 32.17
N GLU A 116 -0.67 0.68 31.85
CA GLU A 116 0.77 0.82 32.08
C GLU A 116 1.37 2.03 31.36
N MET A 117 0.74 2.50 30.27
CA MET A 117 1.16 3.68 29.51
C MET A 117 0.52 4.97 30.04
N ALA A 118 -0.30 4.93 31.10
CA ALA A 118 -1.00 6.10 31.62
C ALA A 118 -0.04 7.21 32.12
N SER A 119 1.17 6.85 32.57
CA SER A 119 2.22 7.80 32.97
C SER A 119 2.93 8.48 31.79
N TRP A 120 2.78 7.95 30.57
CA TRP A 120 3.38 8.55 29.38
C TRP A 120 2.44 9.59 28.77
N ALA A 121 2.87 10.86 28.78
CA ALA A 121 2.08 11.98 28.25
C ALA A 121 2.03 12.04 26.70
N GLY A 122 2.44 10.97 26.02
CA GLY A 122 2.43 10.84 24.56
C GLY A 122 3.70 11.38 23.88
N PRO A 123 3.76 11.36 22.54
CA PRO A 123 4.98 11.69 21.78
C PRO A 123 5.49 13.10 22.02
N ALA A 124 4.57 14.06 22.19
CA ALA A 124 4.91 15.46 22.46
C ALA A 124 5.64 15.66 23.81
N SER A 125 5.58 14.67 24.71
CA SER A 125 6.32 14.72 25.98
C SER A 125 7.79 14.31 25.85
N VAL A 126 8.19 13.74 24.72
CA VAL A 126 9.56 13.29 24.47
C VAL A 126 10.46 14.50 24.21
N LYS A 127 11.49 14.68 25.05
CA LYS A 127 12.53 15.69 24.80
C LYS A 127 13.36 15.26 23.58
N HIS A 128 13.14 15.93 22.45
CA HIS A 128 14.00 15.78 21.29
C HIS A 128 15.39 16.34 21.61
N LYS A 129 16.45 15.56 21.35
CA LYS A 129 17.80 16.11 21.28
C LYS A 129 17.84 17.04 20.07
N THR A 130 18.33 18.26 20.24
CA THR A 130 18.69 19.14 19.11
C THR A 130 19.62 18.36 18.20
N GLY A 131 19.26 18.26 16.91
CA GLY A 131 19.99 17.46 15.94
C GLY A 131 21.47 17.85 15.93
N GLY A 132 22.35 16.85 16.11
CA GLY A 132 23.74 17.00 15.72
C GLY A 132 23.77 17.02 14.20
N GLY A 133 24.25 18.12 13.62
CA GLY A 133 24.38 18.25 12.17
C GLY A 133 25.23 17.11 11.59
N HIS A 134 24.76 16.57 10.46
CA HIS A 134 25.62 15.92 9.48
C HIS A 134 26.01 16.94 8.42
#